data_AF-A0A2D4H687-F1
#
_entry.id   AF-A0A2D4H687-F1
#
_cell.length_a   1.000
_cell.length_b   1.000
_cell.length_c   1.000
_cell.angle_alpha   90.00
_cell.angle_beta   90.00
_cell.angle_gamma   90.00
#
_symmetry.space_group_name_H-M   'P 1'
#
loop_
_entity.id
_entity.type
_entity.pdbx_description
1 polymer ?
#
loop_
_entity_poly.entity_id
_entity_poly.type
_entity_poly.pdbx_seq_one_letter_code
_entity_poly.pdbx_strand_id
1 'polypeptide(L)'
;PREVHIRFTKKTIKSQLLQTAREKTLKYKEKEIMVLKQIPRRIREIRREYLFLTKELLKREINYRWLVPEGLLFTWQEQRHRIDTLEKAELFVMEYFRGTEERTKKDESL
;
A
#
# COMPACT_ATOMS: atom_id res chain seq x y z
N PRO A 1 8.37 -18.88 15.34
CA PRO A 1 9.60 -18.37 14.66
C PRO A 1 9.70 -16.85 14.81
N ARG A 2 10.86 -16.31 15.21
CA ARG A 2 11.07 -14.85 15.29
C ARG A 2 11.47 -14.30 13.92
N GLU A 3 11.07 -13.08 13.61
CA GLU A 3 11.54 -12.37 12.41
C GLU A 3 13.04 -12.08 12.51
N VAL A 4 13.77 -12.27 11.40
CA VAL A 4 15.20 -11.99 11.32
C VAL A 4 15.43 -10.73 10.48
N HIS A 5 16.05 -9.71 11.07
CA HIS A 5 16.39 -8.48 10.38
C HIS A 5 17.83 -8.53 9.86
N ILE A 6 18.00 -8.44 8.54
CA ILE A 6 19.31 -8.46 7.89
C ILE A 6 19.64 -7.05 7.36
N ARG A 7 20.76 -6.49 7.81
CA ARG A 7 21.32 -5.25 7.26
C ARG A 7 22.33 -5.61 6.18
N PHE A 8 22.05 -5.20 4.94
CA PHE A 8 22.96 -5.38 3.81
C PHE A 8 23.92 -4.19 3.70
N THR A 9 25.19 -4.47 3.43
CA THR A 9 26.21 -3.44 3.14
C THR A 9 25.98 -2.79 1.78
N LYS A 10 25.60 -3.56 0.76
CA LYS A 10 25.34 -3.08 -0.60
C LYS A 10 23.83 -3.06 -0.89
N LYS A 11 23.32 -1.93 -1.38
CA LYS A 11 21.91 -1.76 -1.79
C LYS A 11 21.54 -2.66 -2.97
N THR A 12 22.48 -2.94 -3.87
CA THR A 12 22.27 -3.78 -5.06
C THR A 12 21.86 -5.19 -4.69
N ILE A 13 22.55 -5.81 -3.74
CA ILE A 13 22.26 -7.16 -3.25
C ILE A 13 20.85 -7.22 -2.65
N LYS A 14 20.49 -6.23 -1.83
CA LYS A 14 19.14 -6.12 -1.25
C LYS A 14 18.06 -6.05 -2.35
N SER A 15 18.30 -5.24 -3.39
CA SER A 15 17.35 -5.11 -4.50
C SER A 15 17.22 -6.40 -5.31
N GLN A 16 18.33 -7.06 -5.62
CA GLN A 16 18.35 -8.35 -6.33
C GLN A 16 17.60 -9.43 -5.55
N LEU A 17 17.87 -9.57 -4.24
CA LEU A 17 17.17 -10.54 -3.39
C LEU A 17 15.66 -10.29 -3.37
N LEU A 18 15.24 -9.02 -3.23
CA LEU A 18 13.82 -8.67 -3.25
C LEU A 18 13.15 -8.94 -4.60
N GLN A 19 13.88 -8.82 -5.70
CA GLN A 19 13.39 -9.17 -7.03
C GLN A 19 13.25 -10.68 -7.18
N THR A 20 14.30 -11.44 -6.85
CA THR A 20 14.26 -12.91 -6.91
C THR A 20 13.17 -13.49 -6.01
N ALA A 21 12.95 -12.93 -4.82
CA ALA A 21 11.88 -13.36 -3.91
C ALA A 21 10.47 -13.08 -4.42
N ARG A 22 10.29 -12.15 -5.38
CA ARG A 22 9.00 -11.92 -6.04
C ARG A 22 8.77 -12.90 -7.18
N GLU A 23 9.83 -13.28 -7.88
CA GLU A 23 9.77 -14.18 -9.04
C GLU A 23 9.69 -15.65 -8.61
N LYS A 24 10.35 -16.01 -7.51
CA LYS A 24 10.48 -17.40 -7.05
C LYS A 24 10.26 -17.51 -5.54
N THR A 25 9.53 -18.55 -5.14
CA THR A 25 9.42 -18.95 -3.74
C THR A 25 10.77 -19.45 -3.24
N LEU A 26 11.33 -18.77 -2.25
CA LEU A 26 12.60 -19.16 -1.65
C LEU A 26 12.36 -20.27 -0.64
N LYS A 27 13.19 -21.33 -0.68
CA LYS A 27 13.13 -22.47 0.23
C LYS A 27 14.46 -22.64 0.95
N TYR A 28 14.41 -22.83 2.27
CA TYR A 28 15.56 -23.19 3.09
C TYR A 28 15.24 -24.47 3.86
N LYS A 29 16.04 -25.53 3.64
CA LYS A 29 15.80 -26.86 4.23
C LYS A 29 14.35 -27.33 4.03
N GLU A 30 13.89 -27.28 2.78
CA GLU A 30 12.53 -27.65 2.34
C GLU A 30 11.39 -26.78 2.89
N LYS A 31 11.69 -25.82 3.77
CA LYS A 31 10.71 -24.86 4.29
C LYS A 31 10.71 -23.59 3.48
N GLU A 32 9.52 -23.11 3.14
CA GLU A 32 9.35 -21.85 2.44
C GLU A 32 9.70 -20.68 3.36
N ILE A 33 10.47 -19.73 2.84
CA ILE A 33 10.84 -18.50 3.52
C ILE A 33 10.22 -17.31 2.79
N MET A 34 9.57 -16.44 3.55
CA MET A 34 9.05 -15.18 3.05
C MET A 34 10.07 -14.07 3.28
N VAL A 35 10.43 -13.36 2.22
CA VAL A 35 11.33 -12.20 2.30
C VAL A 35 10.49 -10.94 2.14
N LEU A 36 10.45 -10.12 3.20
CA LEU A 36 9.71 -8.87 3.23
C LEU A 36 10.67 -7.69 3.33
N LYS A 37 10.30 -6.58 2.68
CA LYS A 37 11.04 -5.31 2.85
C LYS A 37 10.76 -4.77 4.24
N GLN A 38 11.80 -4.59 5.05
CA GLN A 38 11.66 -3.94 6.35
C GLN A 38 11.18 -2.50 6.18
N ILE A 39 10.06 -2.17 6.84
CA ILE A 39 9.52 -0.82 6.95
C ILE A 39 9.73 -0.36 8.40
N PRO A 40 10.42 0.77 8.64
CA PRO A 40 10.59 1.34 9.96
C PRO A 40 9.27 1.48 10.72
N ARG A 41 9.29 1.24 12.03
CA ARG A 41 8.09 1.25 12.86
C ARG A 41 7.30 2.56 12.76
N ARG A 42 7.98 3.72 12.80
CA ARG A 42 7.36 5.04 12.64
C ARG A 42 6.54 5.15 11.34
N ILE A 43 7.08 4.63 10.23
CA ILE A 43 6.38 4.63 8.94
C ILE A 43 5.17 3.70 8.99
N ARG A 44 5.26 2.55 9.68
CA ARG A 44 4.10 1.66 9.85
C ARG A 44 2.98 2.31 10.66
N GLU A 45 3.32 3.10 11.68
CA GLU A 45 2.36 3.84 12.49
C GLU A 45 1.64 4.90 11.65
N ILE A 46 2.36 5.73 10.90
CA ILE A 46 1.77 6.71 9.97
C ILE A 46 0.84 6.02 8.96
N ARG A 47 1.28 4.92 8.35
CA ARG A 47 0.44 4.20 7.36
C ARG A 47 -0.85 3.62 7.94
N ARG A 48 -0.93 3.38 9.26
CA ARG A 48 -2.18 2.95 9.90
C ARG A 48 -3.22 4.06 9.90
N GLU A 49 -2.80 5.32 9.96
CA GLU A 49 -3.72 6.46 9.91
C GLU A 49 -4.41 6.52 8.55
N TYR A 50 -3.69 6.26 7.45
CA TYR A 50 -4.24 6.19 6.10
C TYR A 50 -5.04 4.90 5.79
N LEU A 51 -5.32 4.05 6.79
CA LEU A 51 -6.01 2.78 6.57
C LEU A 51 -7.42 2.98 5.98
N PHE A 52 -8.12 4.04 6.38
CA PHE A 52 -9.45 4.37 5.85
C PHE A 52 -9.41 4.58 4.33
N LEU A 53 -8.47 5.37 3.84
CA LEU A 53 -8.30 5.64 2.41
C LEU A 53 -7.88 4.37 1.66
N THR A 54 -6.90 3.63 2.17
CA THR A 54 -6.43 2.41 1.47
C THR A 54 -7.49 1.31 1.39
N LYS A 55 -8.41 1.21 2.37
CA LYS A 55 -9.56 0.30 2.31
C LYS A 55 -10.50 0.68 1.18
N GLU A 56 -10.84 1.96 1.05
CA GLU A 56 -11.67 2.45 -0.03
C GLU A 56 -11.00 2.27 -1.41
N LEU A 57 -9.68 2.52 -1.48
CA LEU A 57 -8.93 2.27 -2.72
C LEU A 57 -8.92 0.79 -3.11
N LEU A 58 -8.75 -0.10 -2.13
CA LEU A 58 -8.77 -1.55 -2.34
C LEU A 58 -10.16 -2.04 -2.78
N LYS A 59 -11.23 -1.52 -2.17
CA LYS A 59 -12.63 -1.86 -2.50
C LYS A 59 -12.96 -1.57 -3.96
N ARG A 60 -12.28 -0.60 -4.57
CA ARG A 60 -12.46 -0.18 -5.97
C ARG A 60 -11.36 -0.71 -6.89
N GLU A 61 -10.54 -1.64 -6.41
CA GLU A 61 -9.43 -2.24 -7.15
C GLU A 61 -8.43 -1.21 -7.71
N ILE A 62 -8.28 -0.07 -7.02
CA ILE A 62 -7.39 1.00 -7.45
C ILE A 62 -5.96 0.68 -7.02
N ASN A 63 -5.06 0.71 -7.99
CA ASN A 63 -3.64 0.58 -7.73
C ASN A 63 -3.09 1.84 -7.04
N TYR A 64 -2.50 1.65 -5.87
CA TYR A 64 -1.86 2.72 -5.10
C TYR A 64 -0.43 2.37 -4.72
N ARG A 65 0.39 3.41 -4.58
CA ARG A 65 1.79 3.34 -4.20
C ARG A 65 2.03 4.26 -3.02
N TRP A 66 2.58 3.69 -1.94
CA TRP A 66 3.05 4.47 -0.80
C TRP A 66 4.23 5.36 -1.19
N LEU A 67 4.13 6.65 -0.87
CA LEU A 67 5.26 7.55 -0.80
C LEU A 67 5.96 7.34 0.56
N VAL A 68 7.25 7.64 0.60
CA VAL A 68 8.09 7.56 1.80
C VAL A 68 8.65 8.96 2.01
N PRO A 69 8.56 9.56 3.22
CA PRO A 69 8.13 8.96 4.49
C PRO A 69 6.62 8.83 4.69
N GLU A 70 5.83 9.71 4.08
CA GLU A 70 4.38 9.82 4.23
C GLU A 70 3.73 10.06 2.86
N GLY A 71 2.44 9.69 2.75
CA GLY A 71 1.62 9.95 1.58
C GLY A 71 1.37 8.75 0.67
N LEU A 72 0.41 8.90 -0.22
CA LEU A 72 -0.06 7.93 -1.20
C LEU A 72 -0.13 8.57 -2.58
N LEU A 73 0.23 7.76 -3.57
CA LEU A 73 0.09 8.09 -4.98
C LEU A 73 -0.76 7.02 -5.63
N PHE A 74 -1.85 7.42 -6.28
CA PHE A 74 -2.71 6.50 -7.02
C PHE A 74 -3.28 7.21 -8.24
N THR A 75 -3.74 6.42 -9.20
CA THR A 75 -4.44 6.93 -10.38
C THR A 75 -5.91 6.63 -10.22
N TRP A 76 -6.75 7.65 -10.22
CA TRP A 76 -8.21 7.55 -10.12
C TRP A 76 -8.83 8.37 -11.24
N GLN A 77 -9.78 7.79 -11.99
CA GLN A 77 -10.42 8.45 -13.15
C GLN A 77 -9.40 9.05 -14.15
N GLU A 78 -8.35 8.30 -14.48
CA GLU A 78 -7.23 8.74 -15.33
C GLU A 78 -6.40 9.92 -14.80
N GLN A 79 -6.75 10.46 -13.62
CA GLN A 79 -6.00 11.50 -12.93
C GLN A 79 -5.07 10.91 -11.88
N ARG A 80 -3.84 11.43 -11.85
CA ARG A 80 -2.84 11.03 -10.87
C ARG A 80 -2.97 11.89 -9.62
N HIS A 81 -3.47 11.29 -8.55
CA HIS A 81 -3.61 11.96 -7.26
C HIS A 81 -2.38 11.69 -6.37
N ARG A 82 -1.85 12.77 -5.79
CA ARG A 82 -0.77 12.72 -4.81
C ARG A 82 -1.29 13.29 -3.50
N ILE A 83 -1.46 12.42 -2.52
CA ILE A 83 -1.87 12.76 -1.17
C ILE A 83 -0.64 12.69 -0.29
N ASP A 84 -0.20 13.83 0.22
CA ASP A 84 1.00 14.00 1.06
C ASP A 84 0.68 14.18 2.54
N THR A 85 -0.55 14.56 2.90
CA THR A 85 -1.01 14.77 4.27
C THR A 85 -2.31 14.02 4.56
N LEU A 86 -2.56 13.75 5.85
CA LEU A 86 -3.78 13.10 6.33
C LEU A 86 -5.02 13.94 6.02
N GLU A 87 -4.95 15.26 6.20
CA GLU A 87 -6.05 16.19 5.89
C GLU A 87 -6.49 16.08 4.42
N LYS A 88 -5.53 16.02 3.48
CA LYS A 88 -5.87 15.80 2.06
C LYS A 88 -6.46 14.41 1.81
N ALA A 89 -6.06 13.40 2.58
CA ALA A 89 -6.66 12.07 2.51
C ALA A 89 -8.12 12.10 2.96
N GLU A 90 -8.41 12.78 4.07
CA GLU A 90 -9.77 12.94 4.59
C GLU A 90 -10.63 13.75 3.62
N LEU A 91 -10.15 14.89 3.13
CA LEU A 91 -10.84 15.70 2.14
C LEU A 91 -11.15 14.90 0.87
N PHE A 92 -10.16 14.17 0.34
CA PHE A 92 -10.39 13.30 -0.82
C PHE A 92 -11.50 12.28 -0.53
N VAL A 93 -11.53 11.73 0.68
CA VAL A 93 -12.56 10.76 1.03
C VAL A 93 -13.94 11.37 1.17
N MET A 94 -14.03 12.55 1.79
CA MET A 94 -15.29 13.28 1.92
C MET A 94 -15.85 13.74 0.57
N GLU A 95 -15.00 14.21 -0.34
CA GLU A 95 -15.45 14.70 -1.65
C GLU A 95 -15.80 13.57 -2.62
N TYR A 96 -14.96 12.53 -2.69
CA TYR A 96 -15.07 11.51 -3.75
C TYR A 96 -15.78 10.22 -3.30
N PHE A 97 -15.69 9.82 -2.03
CA PHE A 97 -16.36 8.59 -1.57
C PHE A 97 -17.77 8.86 -1.00
N ARG A 98 -18.01 10.02 -0.38
CA ARG A 98 -19.34 10.37 0.18
C ARG A 98 -20.44 10.50 -0.89
N GLY A 99 -20.10 10.97 -2.09
CA GLY A 99 -21.05 11.06 -3.22
C GLY A 99 -21.36 9.73 -3.93
N THR A 100 -20.67 8.64 -3.60
CA THR A 100 -20.85 7.33 -4.25
C THR A 100 -21.86 6.44 -3.56
N GLU A 101 -22.13 6.62 -2.27
CA GLU A 101 -23.24 5.92 -1.59
C GLU A 101 -24.62 6.31 -2.17
N GLU A 102 -24.74 7.50 -2.76
CA GLU A 102 -25.95 7.91 -3.49
C GLU A 102 -26.05 7.32 -4.91
N ARG A 103 -24.93 6.89 -5.52
CA ARG A 103 -24.92 6.32 -6.87
C ARG A 103 -25.19 4.81 -6.86
N THR A 104 -24.60 4.06 -5.93
CA THR A 104 -24.87 2.61 -5.83
C THR A 104 -26.32 2.27 -5.47
N LYS A 105 -27.02 3.14 -4.74
CA LYS A 105 -28.46 2.94 -4.47
C LYS A 105 -29.36 3.11 -5.71
N LYS A 106 -28.90 3.84 -6.73
CA LYS A 106 -29.65 4.03 -7.98
C LYS A 106 -29.48 2.89 -8.98
N ASP A 107 -28.36 2.18 -8.95
CA ASP A 107 -28.13 1.03 -9.84
C ASP A 107 -28.71 -0.29 -9.30
N GLU A 108 -28.98 -0.41 -8.00
CA GLU A 108 -29.66 -1.58 -7.41
C GLU A 108 -31.20 -1.52 -7.48
N SER A 109 -31.78 -0.48 -8.10
CA SER A 109 -33.24 -0.29 -8.22
C SER A 109 -33.77 -0.32 -9.67
N LEU A 110 -33.01 -0.90 -10.60
CA LEU A 110 -33.43 -1.18 -11.99
C LEU A 110 -33.45 -2.68 -12.29
#